data_AF-A0AAE5AAR7-F1
#
_entry.id   AF-A0AAE5AAR7-F1
#
_cell.length_a   1.000
_cell.length_b   1.000
_cell.length_c   1.000
_cell.angle_alpha   90.00
_cell.angle_beta   90.00
_cell.angle_gamma   90.00
#
_symmetry.space_group_name_H-M   'P 1'
#
loop_
_entity.id
_entity.type
_entity.pdbx_description
1 polymer ?
#
loop_
_entity_poly.entity_id
_entity_poly.type
_entity_poly.pdbx_seq_one_letter_code
_entity_poly.pdbx_strand_id
1 'polypeptide(L)'
;MKGLGATGGAGLAYGAMSTLGLAPSTAAPARTFTPLAAGDLIGKVKGSHSVVVLGGGPAGLCSAYELQKAGYTVTVLEARTRPGGRVWTARAGTEETDLGGETQKCTFSEGHFYNVGATRIPQSHITLDYCRELGVEIQGFGNQNANTYVNYQSDTSLSGQSVTYRAAKADT
;
A
#
# COMPACT_ATOMS: atom_id res chain seq x y z
N MET A 1 26.50 12.39 -11.35
CA MET A 1 25.04 12.61 -11.25
C MET A 1 24.63 14.05 -10.94
N LYS A 2 25.36 14.83 -10.12
CA LYS A 2 25.00 16.23 -9.80
C LYS A 2 24.80 17.14 -11.04
N GLY A 3 25.60 16.98 -12.09
CA GLY A 3 25.47 17.77 -13.33
C GLY A 3 24.27 17.43 -14.21
N LEU A 4 23.89 16.15 -14.29
CA LEU A 4 22.77 15.69 -15.14
C LEU A 4 21.40 16.12 -14.60
N GLY A 5 21.22 16.15 -13.28
CA GLY A 5 20.00 16.67 -12.66
C GLY A 5 19.85 18.18 -12.76
N ALA A 6 20.97 18.91 -12.79
CA ALA A 6 20.99 20.37 -12.85
C ALA A 6 20.66 20.93 -14.26
N THR A 7 21.06 20.24 -15.33
CA THR A 7 20.81 20.69 -16.72
C THR A 7 19.64 19.97 -17.40
N GLY A 8 19.30 18.75 -16.97
CA GLY A 8 18.30 17.90 -17.61
C GLY A 8 17.03 17.64 -16.80
N GLY A 9 16.96 18.14 -15.56
CA GLY A 9 15.84 17.91 -14.65
C GLY A 9 15.71 16.47 -14.15
N ALA A 10 14.69 16.23 -13.33
CA ALA A 10 14.46 14.94 -12.67
C ALA A 10 14.23 13.78 -13.66
N GLY A 11 13.67 14.06 -14.85
CA GLY A 11 13.41 13.04 -15.87
C GLY A 11 14.69 12.45 -16.48
N LEU A 12 15.67 13.29 -16.84
CA LEU A 12 16.95 12.81 -17.37
C LEU A 12 17.82 12.15 -16.29
N ALA A 13 17.76 12.66 -15.06
CA ALA A 13 18.41 12.00 -13.94
C ALA A 13 17.82 10.60 -13.67
N TYR A 14 16.49 10.47 -13.71
CA TYR A 14 15.80 9.19 -13.55
C TYR A 14 16.14 8.23 -14.70
N GLY A 15 16.09 8.70 -15.95
CA GLY A 15 16.48 7.91 -17.11
C GLY A 15 17.92 7.40 -17.04
N ALA A 16 18.87 8.24 -16.62
CA ALA A 16 20.27 7.84 -16.43
C ALA A 16 20.46 6.86 -15.26
N MET A 17 19.70 6.98 -14.19
CA MET A 17 19.70 5.99 -13.11
C MET A 17 19.09 4.67 -13.57
N SER A 18 18.04 4.70 -14.40
CA SER A 18 17.45 3.50 -14.99
C SER A 18 18.40 2.76 -15.93
N THR A 19 19.16 3.46 -16.78
CA THR A 19 20.14 2.82 -17.67
C THR A 19 21.32 2.21 -16.91
N LEU A 20 21.70 2.79 -15.77
CA LEU A 20 22.74 2.27 -14.88
C LEU A 20 22.24 1.20 -13.89
N GLY A 21 20.96 0.81 -13.95
CA GLY A 21 20.35 -0.15 -13.03
C GLY A 21 20.17 0.35 -11.59
N LEU A 22 20.31 1.67 -11.38
CA LEU A 22 20.20 2.35 -10.09
C LEU A 22 18.77 2.86 -9.80
N ALA A 23 17.89 2.86 -10.81
CA ALA A 23 16.46 3.10 -10.68
C ALA A 23 15.68 2.08 -11.53
N PRO A 24 14.42 1.76 -11.19
CA PRO A 24 13.58 0.94 -12.05
C PRO A 24 13.45 1.60 -13.44
N SER A 25 13.57 0.83 -14.52
CA SER A 25 13.28 1.34 -15.86
C SER A 25 11.77 1.50 -16.03
N THR A 26 11.33 2.65 -16.57
CA THR A 26 9.92 3.00 -16.83
C THR A 26 9.23 2.15 -17.89
N ALA A 27 9.89 1.12 -18.42
CA ALA A 27 9.38 0.29 -19.50
C ALA A 27 9.66 -1.22 -19.28
N ALA A 28 9.69 -1.68 -18.03
CA ALA A 28 9.37 -3.09 -17.82
C ALA A 28 7.91 -3.27 -18.26
N PRO A 29 7.60 -4.14 -19.24
CA PRO A 29 6.21 -4.46 -19.55
C PRO A 29 5.55 -4.86 -18.23
N ALA A 30 4.31 -4.40 -18.01
CA ALA A 30 3.52 -4.84 -16.87
C ALA A 30 3.63 -6.37 -16.84
N ARG A 31 4.31 -6.91 -15.82
CA ARG A 31 4.48 -8.35 -15.72
C ARG A 31 3.07 -8.91 -15.72
N THR A 32 2.76 -9.80 -16.66
CA THR A 32 1.50 -10.53 -16.63
C THR A 32 1.52 -11.29 -15.32
N PHE A 33 0.69 -10.83 -14.38
CA PHE A 33 0.56 -11.53 -13.12
C PHE A 33 -0.21 -12.81 -13.37
N THR A 34 0.46 -13.91 -13.13
CA THR A 34 -0.17 -15.22 -13.03
C THR A 34 -0.30 -15.51 -11.53
N PRO A 35 -1.51 -15.51 -10.96
CA PRO A 35 -1.69 -15.96 -9.59
C PRO A 35 -1.19 -17.39 -9.47
N LEU A 36 -0.56 -17.72 -8.33
CA LEU A 36 -0.11 -19.09 -8.08
C LEU A 36 -1.30 -20.03 -8.21
N ALA A 37 -1.28 -20.96 -9.13
CA ALA A 37 -2.27 -22.01 -9.23
C ALA A 37 -2.01 -23.08 -8.15
N ALA A 38 -3.00 -23.95 -7.95
CA ALA A 38 -2.87 -25.06 -7.03
C ALA A 38 -1.79 -26.04 -7.51
N GLY A 39 -0.58 -25.95 -6.93
CA GLY A 39 0.59 -26.73 -7.35
C GLY A 39 1.79 -25.90 -7.85
N ASP A 40 1.69 -24.57 -7.85
CA ASP A 40 2.80 -23.66 -8.25
C ASP A 40 3.84 -23.44 -7.14
N LEU A 41 3.47 -23.65 -5.88
CA LEU A 41 4.44 -23.96 -4.83
C LEU A 41 5.05 -25.33 -5.15
N ILE A 42 6.30 -25.61 -4.72
CA ILE A 42 7.09 -26.82 -5.06
C ILE A 42 6.26 -28.12 -4.93
N GLY A 43 5.46 -28.43 -5.95
CA GLY A 43 4.38 -29.42 -5.90
C GLY A 43 3.21 -29.11 -4.95
N LYS A 44 2.14 -29.90 -5.11
CA LYS A 44 1.16 -30.15 -4.04
C LYS A 44 1.84 -30.91 -2.91
N VAL A 45 1.58 -30.53 -1.67
CA VAL A 45 2.08 -31.30 -0.53
C VAL A 45 1.52 -32.72 -0.59
N LYS A 46 2.37 -33.73 -0.38
CA LYS A 46 1.96 -35.14 -0.32
C LYS A 46 1.70 -35.50 1.14
N GLY A 47 0.57 -36.16 1.41
CA GLY A 47 0.18 -36.52 2.77
C GLY A 47 -0.48 -35.35 3.52
N SER A 48 -0.75 -35.55 4.82
CA SER A 48 -1.46 -34.59 5.65
C SER A 48 -0.49 -33.81 6.52
N HIS A 49 -0.36 -32.51 6.26
CA HIS A 49 0.47 -31.58 7.03
C HIS A 49 -0.36 -30.40 7.51
N SER A 50 -0.15 -29.99 8.76
CA SER A 50 -0.87 -28.88 9.39
C SER A 50 0.05 -27.72 9.77
N VAL A 51 -0.43 -26.49 9.61
CA VAL A 51 0.27 -25.26 9.97
C VAL A 51 -0.63 -24.38 10.83
N VAL A 52 -0.08 -23.81 11.90
CA VAL A 52 -0.73 -22.74 12.66
C VAL A 52 -0.06 -21.40 12.34
N VAL A 53 -0.87 -20.39 12.04
CA VAL A 53 -0.43 -19.02 11.75
C VAL A 53 -0.90 -18.10 12.86
N LEU A 54 0.04 -17.38 13.48
CA LEU A 54 -0.24 -16.41 14.53
C LEU A 54 -0.38 -15.01 13.93
N GLY A 55 -1.61 -14.51 13.88
CA GLY A 55 -1.99 -13.20 13.33
C GLY A 55 -2.68 -13.28 11.96
N GLY A 56 -3.88 -12.73 11.87
CA GLY A 56 -4.69 -12.56 10.66
C GLY A 56 -4.47 -11.21 9.97
N GLY A 57 -3.24 -10.68 10.01
CA GLY A 57 -2.82 -9.55 9.19
C GLY A 57 -2.46 -9.97 7.75
N PRO A 58 -2.01 -9.04 6.89
CA PRO A 58 -1.74 -9.35 5.48
C PRO A 58 -0.71 -10.47 5.29
N ALA A 59 0.35 -10.48 6.11
CA ALA A 59 1.37 -11.53 6.05
C ALA A 59 0.78 -12.90 6.41
N GLY A 60 0.08 -13.02 7.54
CA GLY A 60 -0.47 -14.30 7.99
C GLY A 60 -1.59 -14.82 7.09
N LEU A 61 -2.48 -13.95 6.62
CA LEU A 61 -3.52 -14.33 5.67
C LEU A 61 -2.95 -14.76 4.31
N CYS A 62 -1.93 -14.05 3.81
CA CYS A 62 -1.21 -14.44 2.59
C CYS A 62 -0.55 -15.82 2.76
N SER A 63 0.16 -16.05 3.87
CA SER A 63 0.75 -17.35 4.17
C SER A 63 -0.30 -18.46 4.22
N ALA A 64 -1.41 -18.23 4.92
CA ALA A 64 -2.48 -19.21 5.04
C ALA A 64 -3.13 -19.53 3.69
N TYR A 65 -3.40 -18.50 2.89
CA TYR A 65 -3.98 -18.61 1.55
C TYR A 65 -3.12 -19.47 0.62
N GLU A 66 -1.81 -19.17 0.54
CA GLU A 66 -0.91 -19.90 -0.34
C GLU A 66 -0.64 -21.34 0.16
N LEU A 67 -0.46 -21.54 1.47
CA LEU A 67 -0.34 -22.88 2.06
C LEU A 67 -1.58 -23.74 1.81
N GLN A 68 -2.77 -23.15 1.92
CA GLN A 68 -4.02 -23.86 1.63
C GLN A 68 -4.12 -24.25 0.15
N LYS A 69 -3.71 -23.38 -0.78
CA LYS A 69 -3.64 -23.70 -2.22
C LYS A 69 -2.69 -24.86 -2.52
N ALA A 70 -1.60 -24.98 -1.76
CA ALA A 70 -0.67 -26.11 -1.83
C ALA A 70 -1.17 -27.41 -1.15
N GLY A 71 -2.27 -27.37 -0.40
CA GLY A 71 -2.89 -28.54 0.22
C GLY A 71 -2.59 -28.74 1.71
N TYR A 72 -2.04 -27.75 2.40
CA TYR A 72 -1.87 -27.82 3.86
C TYR A 72 -3.19 -27.55 4.59
N THR A 73 -3.38 -28.17 5.76
CA THR A 73 -4.41 -27.78 6.72
C THR A 73 -3.90 -26.59 7.53
N VAL A 74 -4.54 -25.43 7.40
CA VAL A 74 -4.05 -24.20 8.06
C VAL A 74 -5.08 -23.67 9.06
N THR A 75 -4.60 -23.31 10.25
CA THR A 75 -5.38 -22.60 11.28
C THR A 75 -4.76 -21.23 11.53
N VAL A 76 -5.56 -20.16 11.42
CA VAL A 76 -5.12 -18.78 11.71
C VAL A 76 -5.68 -18.36 13.07
N LEU A 77 -4.82 -17.86 13.96
CA LEU A 77 -5.19 -17.30 15.25
C LEU A 77 -5.03 -15.78 15.21
N GLU A 78 -6.13 -15.03 15.21
CA GLU A 78 -6.13 -13.55 15.25
C GLU A 78 -6.67 -13.06 16.58
N ALA A 79 -5.96 -12.10 17.19
CA ALA A 79 -6.33 -11.56 18.50
C ALA A 79 -7.53 -10.60 18.42
N ARG A 80 -7.71 -9.92 17.29
CA ARG A 80 -8.82 -8.99 17.06
C ARG A 80 -10.05 -9.72 16.53
N THR A 81 -11.19 -9.03 16.61
CA THR A 81 -12.46 -9.46 16.03
C THR A 81 -12.58 -9.16 14.52
N ARG A 82 -11.48 -8.73 13.89
CA ARG A 82 -11.42 -8.35 12.47
C ARG A 82 -10.13 -8.84 11.80
N PRO A 83 -10.17 -9.15 10.50
CA PRO A 83 -8.95 -9.42 9.73
C PRO A 83 -8.18 -8.13 9.41
N GLY A 84 -6.97 -8.29 8.86
CA GLY A 84 -6.20 -7.22 8.22
C GLY A 84 -5.19 -6.51 9.12
N GLY A 85 -5.29 -6.64 10.44
CA GLY A 85 -4.31 -6.07 11.38
C GLY A 85 -4.14 -4.55 11.21
N ARG A 86 -2.96 -4.11 10.74
CA ARG A 86 -2.66 -2.70 10.43
C ARG A 86 -3.36 -2.17 9.18
N VAL A 87 -3.88 -3.05 8.32
CA VAL A 87 -4.83 -2.64 7.27
C VAL A 87 -6.19 -2.54 7.95
N TRP A 88 -6.58 -1.31 8.28
CA TRP A 88 -7.80 -1.03 9.01
C TRP A 88 -8.50 0.18 8.43
N THR A 89 -9.80 0.03 8.24
CA THR A 89 -10.68 1.05 7.66
C THR A 89 -11.78 1.36 8.67
N ALA A 90 -11.86 2.61 9.10
CA ALA A 90 -12.91 3.09 9.99
C ALA A 90 -14.18 3.40 9.19
N ARG A 91 -15.29 2.79 9.58
CA ARG A 91 -16.64 2.96 9.00
C ARG A 91 -17.65 3.18 10.12
N ALA A 92 -18.88 3.55 9.75
CA ALA A 92 -20.02 3.55 10.66
C ALA A 92 -20.05 2.28 11.54
N GLY A 93 -20.13 2.45 12.87
CA GLY A 93 -20.15 1.33 13.82
C GLY A 93 -18.79 0.75 14.20
N THR A 94 -17.69 1.26 13.64
CA THR A 94 -16.34 0.90 14.13
C THR A 94 -16.17 1.40 15.56
N GLU A 95 -15.80 0.51 16.47
CA GLU A 95 -15.53 0.82 17.88
C GLU A 95 -14.14 0.27 18.25
N GLU A 96 -13.33 1.09 18.89
CA GLU A 96 -11.99 0.70 19.36
C GLU A 96 -11.70 1.42 20.68
N THR A 97 -11.14 0.67 21.62
CA THR A 97 -10.55 1.20 22.86
C THR A 97 -9.03 1.18 22.71
N ASP A 98 -8.38 2.33 22.86
CA ASP A 98 -6.93 2.42 22.79
C ASP A 98 -6.26 1.95 24.10
N LEU A 99 -4.92 1.99 24.13
CA LEU A 99 -4.16 1.59 25.32
C LEU A 99 -4.31 2.53 26.51
N GLY A 100 -4.82 3.75 26.29
CA GLY A 100 -5.19 4.70 27.34
C GLY A 100 -6.57 4.41 27.96
N GLY A 101 -7.31 3.44 27.42
CA GLY A 101 -8.68 3.13 27.84
C GLY A 101 -9.74 4.03 27.22
N GLU A 102 -9.34 4.94 26.32
CA GLU A 102 -10.25 5.84 25.60
C GLU A 102 -10.97 5.04 24.51
N THR A 103 -12.31 5.06 24.54
CA THR A 103 -13.13 4.35 23.55
C THR A 103 -13.75 5.32 22.57
N GLN A 104 -13.52 5.10 21.28
CA GLN A 104 -14.12 5.88 20.21
C GLN A 104 -15.08 5.04 19.39
N LYS A 105 -16.22 5.63 19.03
CA LYS A 105 -17.23 5.04 18.15
C LYS A 105 -17.37 5.89 16.90
N CYS A 106 -17.09 5.30 15.74
CA CYS A 106 -17.17 5.97 14.46
C CYS A 106 -18.64 6.11 14.01
N THR A 107 -19.03 7.35 13.72
CA THR A 107 -20.38 7.73 13.30
C THR A 107 -20.42 8.32 11.88
N PHE A 108 -19.50 7.91 11.01
CA PHE A 108 -19.59 8.28 9.60
C PHE A 108 -20.92 7.83 8.99
N SER A 109 -21.37 8.54 7.96
CA SER A 109 -22.51 8.12 7.16
C SER A 109 -22.23 6.80 6.45
N GLU A 110 -23.30 6.10 6.06
CA GLU A 110 -23.19 4.88 5.26
C GLU A 110 -22.37 5.12 3.98
N GLY A 111 -21.57 4.13 3.59
CA GLY A 111 -20.65 4.21 2.46
C GLY A 111 -19.41 5.09 2.67
N HIS A 112 -19.35 5.90 3.73
CA HIS A 112 -18.21 6.77 4.01
C HIS A 112 -17.21 6.10 4.95
N PHE A 113 -15.93 6.27 4.64
CA PHE A 113 -14.84 5.68 5.41
C PHE A 113 -13.52 6.41 5.18
N TYR A 114 -12.55 6.14 6.06
CA TYR A 114 -11.14 6.38 5.74
C TYR A 114 -10.28 5.21 6.22
N ASN A 115 -9.14 5.03 5.56
CA ASN A 115 -8.16 4.03 5.98
C ASN A 115 -7.30 4.58 7.11
N VAL A 116 -7.44 4.00 8.30
CA VAL A 116 -6.65 4.34 9.50
C VAL A 116 -5.20 3.92 9.33
N GLY A 117 -4.95 2.86 8.54
CA GLY A 117 -3.62 2.35 8.24
C GLY A 117 -3.25 2.44 6.75
N ALA A 118 -3.01 1.31 6.11
CA ALA A 118 -2.61 1.28 4.70
C ALA A 118 -3.70 1.87 3.78
N THR A 119 -3.34 2.86 2.94
CA THR A 119 -4.31 3.60 2.11
C THR A 119 -3.97 3.77 0.63
N ARG A 120 -2.74 3.44 0.22
CA ARG A 120 -2.29 3.64 -1.16
C ARG A 120 -1.35 2.51 -1.58
N ILE A 121 -1.41 2.13 -2.85
CA ILE A 121 -0.65 1.02 -3.40
C ILE A 121 0.00 1.52 -4.70
N PRO A 122 1.34 1.52 -4.82
CA PRO A 122 2.02 1.83 -6.07
C PRO A 122 1.89 0.67 -7.07
N GLN A 123 2.04 0.98 -8.36
CA GLN A 123 1.84 0.04 -9.47
C GLN A 123 2.75 -1.19 -9.44
N SER A 124 3.92 -1.09 -8.81
CA SER A 124 4.92 -2.16 -8.76
C SER A 124 4.70 -3.18 -7.63
N HIS A 125 3.73 -2.96 -6.74
CA HIS A 125 3.50 -3.85 -5.61
C HIS A 125 2.61 -5.05 -6.01
N ILE A 126 3.03 -6.25 -5.57
CA ILE A 126 2.25 -7.50 -5.66
C ILE A 126 0.86 -7.41 -5.01
N THR A 127 0.61 -6.39 -4.19
CA THR A 127 -0.72 -6.14 -3.61
C THR A 127 -1.79 -5.94 -4.70
N LEU A 128 -1.47 -5.27 -5.81
CA LEU A 128 -2.43 -5.10 -6.93
C LEU A 128 -2.78 -6.43 -7.59
N ASP A 129 -1.83 -7.36 -7.56
CA ASP A 129 -2.01 -8.68 -8.10
C ASP A 129 -2.95 -9.54 -7.25
N TYR A 130 -2.79 -9.49 -5.92
CA TYR A 130 -3.77 -10.09 -4.99
C TYR A 130 -5.15 -9.44 -5.11
N CYS A 131 -5.25 -8.12 -5.34
CA CYS A 131 -6.55 -7.49 -5.61
C CYS A 131 -7.22 -8.10 -6.85
N ARG A 132 -6.45 -8.34 -7.93
CA ARG A 132 -6.94 -9.00 -9.14
C ARG A 132 -7.39 -10.43 -8.89
N GLU A 133 -6.58 -11.23 -8.20
CA GLU A 133 -6.89 -12.64 -7.88
C GLU A 133 -8.13 -12.77 -7.01
N LEU A 134 -8.27 -11.91 -6.00
CA LEU A 134 -9.39 -11.92 -5.06
C LEU A 134 -10.64 -11.20 -5.59
N GLY A 135 -10.61 -10.64 -6.80
CA GLY A 135 -11.72 -9.90 -7.38
C GLY A 135 -12.06 -8.60 -6.62
N VAL A 136 -11.08 -7.98 -5.98
CA VAL A 136 -11.24 -6.72 -5.23
C VAL A 136 -10.97 -5.55 -6.16
N GLU A 137 -12.00 -4.76 -6.43
CA GLU A 137 -11.91 -3.57 -7.27
C GLU A 137 -10.95 -2.52 -6.69
N ILE A 138 -10.21 -1.84 -7.56
CA ILE A 138 -9.29 -0.75 -7.22
C ILE A 138 -9.67 0.52 -7.97
N GLN A 139 -9.28 1.66 -7.42
CA GLN A 139 -9.45 2.96 -8.04
C GLN A 139 -8.15 3.77 -8.00
N GLY A 140 -8.08 4.84 -8.79
CA GLY A 140 -6.98 5.80 -8.71
C GLY A 140 -6.94 6.47 -7.32
N PHE A 141 -5.74 6.56 -6.74
CA PHE A 141 -5.51 7.31 -5.51
C PHE A 141 -4.78 8.62 -5.83
N GLY A 142 -5.41 9.75 -5.49
CA GLY A 142 -4.87 11.10 -5.72
C GLY A 142 -3.65 11.38 -4.84
N ASN A 143 -2.48 10.89 -5.23
CA ASN A 143 -1.24 11.01 -4.45
C ASN A 143 -0.44 12.30 -4.75
N GLN A 144 -0.94 13.12 -5.67
CA GLN A 144 -0.41 14.43 -6.01
C GLN A 144 -1.55 15.31 -6.51
N ASN A 145 -1.61 16.55 -6.01
CA ASN A 145 -2.61 17.52 -6.43
C ASN A 145 -1.96 18.90 -6.54
N ALA A 146 -2.05 19.52 -7.71
CA ALA A 146 -1.48 20.85 -7.95
C ALA A 146 -2.17 21.96 -7.14
N ASN A 147 -3.40 21.73 -6.68
CA ASN A 147 -4.22 22.71 -5.97
C ASN A 147 -4.21 22.56 -4.46
N THR A 148 -3.58 21.53 -3.91
CA THR A 148 -3.33 21.49 -2.46
C THR A 148 -2.34 22.58 -2.07
N TYR A 149 -2.43 23.03 -0.83
CA TYR A 149 -1.52 24.04 -0.30
C TYR A 149 -0.27 23.41 0.28
N VAL A 150 0.83 24.12 0.14
CA VAL A 150 2.01 23.99 0.98
C VAL A 150 2.05 25.24 1.87
N ASN A 151 2.39 25.04 3.14
CA ASN A 151 2.59 26.10 4.11
C ASN A 151 3.83 25.73 4.93
N TYR A 152 4.82 26.60 4.91
CA TYR A 152 6.11 26.38 5.55
C TYR A 152 6.25 27.32 6.75
N GLN A 153 6.84 26.81 7.83
CA GLN A 153 7.39 27.65 8.88
C GLN A 153 8.88 27.85 8.58
N SER A 154 9.26 29.09 8.31
CA SER A 154 10.63 29.47 7.91
C SER A 154 10.99 30.90 8.36
N ASP A 155 12.24 31.29 8.14
CA ASP A 155 12.72 32.66 8.35
C ASP A 155 12.56 33.53 7.08
N THR A 156 11.86 33.03 6.07
CA THR A 156 11.64 33.75 4.80
C THR A 156 10.32 34.50 4.82
N SER A 157 10.13 35.41 3.87
CA SER A 157 8.88 36.18 3.70
C SER A 157 7.64 35.31 3.42
N LEU A 158 7.82 34.04 3.06
CA LEU A 158 6.76 33.07 2.80
C LEU A 158 6.30 32.30 4.05
N SER A 159 6.91 32.57 5.21
CA SER A 159 6.57 31.89 6.46
C SER A 159 5.09 32.08 6.85
N GLY A 160 4.40 30.98 7.13
CA GLY A 160 2.98 30.98 7.48
C GLY A 160 2.02 31.26 6.32
N GLN A 161 2.53 31.52 5.11
CA GLN A 161 1.69 31.74 3.93
C GLN A 161 1.33 30.42 3.25
N SER A 162 0.04 30.21 3.02
CA SER A 162 -0.45 29.07 2.24
C SER A 162 -0.38 29.41 0.75
N VAL A 163 0.43 28.67 0.01
CA VAL A 163 0.54 28.79 -1.45
C VAL A 163 0.19 27.46 -2.10
N THR A 164 -0.41 27.49 -3.30
CA THR A 164 -0.68 26.24 -4.02
C THR A 164 0.61 25.53 -4.39
N TYR A 165 0.60 24.20 -4.40
CA TYR A 165 1.74 23.39 -4.80
C TYR A 165 2.28 23.78 -6.19
N ARG A 166 1.40 24.15 -7.13
CA ARG A 166 1.82 24.65 -8.44
C ARG A 166 2.57 25.98 -8.40
N ALA A 167 2.18 26.91 -7.53
CA ALA A 167 2.84 28.19 -7.39
C ALA A 167 4.24 27.98 -6.80
N ALA A 168 4.31 27.22 -5.70
CA ALA A 168 5.58 26.87 -5.06
C ALA A 168 6.56 26.16 -6.00
N LYS A 169 6.08 25.34 -6.93
CA LYS A 169 6.92 24.64 -7.93
C LYS A 169 7.37 25.54 -9.08
N ALA A 170 6.60 26.56 -9.44
CA ALA A 170 6.96 27.49 -10.52
C ALA A 170 8.03 28.50 -10.08
N ASP A 171 8.13 28.75 -8.78
CA ASP A 171 9.09 29.68 -8.17
C ASP A 171 10.46 29.03 -7.86
N THR A 172 10.65 27.74 -8.17
CA THR A 172 11.90 26.96 -8.03
C THR A 172 12.48 26.56 -9.38
#